data_AF-K1Q6X9-F1
#
_entry.id   AF-K1Q6X9-F1
#
_cell.length_a   1.000
_cell.length_b   1.000
_cell.length_c   1.000
_cell.angle_alpha   90.00
_cell.angle_beta   90.00
_cell.angle_gamma   90.00
#
_symmetry.space_group_name_H-M   'P 1'
#
loop_
_entity.id
_entity.type
_entity.pdbx_description
1 polymer ?
#
loop_
_entity_poly.entity_id
_entity_poly.type
_entity_poly.pdbx_seq_one_letter_code
_entity_poly.pdbx_strand_id
1 'polypeptide(L)'
;MSRGQKQMTTLDANASRLVTKPLSTGSEDEDMALACKMRYLSTKVNSLKTFVEENCLDKKSVKWEVATDSLEFPNISENDIRNLTCGVYQLKLCPSYIQEYLEGDVDILVHSEFHGLIRVKLQSRHVSSRQYLLWIQFSESEITAWYCRCRAGARVVGVCSHVAAVIWFLAVGRHNREAISSIQDWSEFVTEAAVIDESEDSDDSEVEE
;
A
#
# COMPACT_ATOMS: atom_id res chain seq x y z
N MET A 1 26.22 45.76 -20.65
CA MET A 1 26.78 45.03 -19.51
C MET A 1 25.98 45.37 -18.26
N SER A 2 25.08 44.48 -17.82
CA SER A 2 24.30 44.67 -16.59
C SER A 2 24.86 43.75 -15.50
N ARG A 3 25.08 44.32 -14.31
CA ARG A 3 25.76 43.71 -13.16
C ARG A 3 25.01 42.47 -12.64
N GLY A 4 25.78 41.45 -12.28
CA GLY A 4 25.33 40.11 -11.90
C GLY A 4 24.29 40.06 -10.79
N GLN A 5 23.39 39.09 -10.91
CA GLN A 5 22.49 38.67 -9.83
C GLN A 5 23.34 38.21 -8.64
N LYS A 6 23.18 38.88 -7.49
CA LYS A 6 23.74 38.40 -6.22
C LYS A 6 23.18 36.99 -5.97
N GLN A 7 24.07 36.02 -5.77
CA GLN A 7 23.68 34.72 -5.23
C GLN A 7 22.96 34.92 -3.90
N MET A 8 21.82 34.26 -3.78
CA MET A 8 21.01 34.25 -2.55
C MET A 8 21.85 33.68 -1.41
N THR A 9 21.83 34.34 -0.25
CA THR A 9 22.61 33.88 0.90
C THR A 9 22.07 32.54 1.41
N THR A 10 22.91 31.70 2.02
CA THR A 10 22.50 30.42 2.60
C THR A 10 21.41 30.55 3.67
N LEU A 11 21.32 31.72 4.33
CA LEU A 11 20.23 32.04 5.25
C LEU A 11 18.89 32.25 4.52
N ASP A 12 18.89 32.96 3.40
CA ASP A 12 17.69 33.20 2.58
C ASP A 12 17.23 31.90 1.86
N ALA A 13 18.18 31.05 1.46
CA ALA A 13 17.91 29.73 0.91
C ALA A 13 17.31 28.76 1.96
N ASN A 14 17.73 28.87 3.22
CA ASN A 14 17.17 28.07 4.31
C ASN A 14 15.81 28.61 4.78
N ALA A 15 15.60 29.93 4.78
CA ALA A 15 14.31 30.55 5.10
C ALA A 15 13.23 30.20 4.07
N SER A 16 13.59 30.15 2.78
CA SER A 16 12.68 29.72 1.71
C SER A 16 12.38 28.21 1.71
N ARG A 17 13.19 27.38 2.40
CA ARG A 17 12.96 25.94 2.59
C ARG A 17 12.12 25.58 3.81
N LEU A 18 11.77 26.54 4.67
CA LEU A 18 11.16 26.29 5.99
C LEU A 18 9.66 26.59 6.11
N VAL A 19 8.88 26.40 5.04
CA VAL A 19 7.42 26.40 5.16
C VAL A 19 6.85 25.04 4.78
N THR A 20 7.23 24.00 5.53
CA THR A 20 6.28 22.92 5.76
C THR A 20 5.21 23.51 6.67
N LYS A 21 3.97 23.66 6.16
CA LYS A 21 2.83 23.99 7.01
C LYS A 21 2.85 23.04 8.22
N PRO A 22 2.64 23.52 9.45
CA PRO A 22 2.51 22.64 10.61
C PRO A 22 1.50 21.54 10.26
N LEU A 23 1.86 20.28 10.55
CA LEU A 23 0.90 19.19 10.43
C LEU A 23 -0.31 19.57 11.29
N SER A 24 -1.51 19.47 10.71
CA SER A 24 -2.74 19.67 11.48
C SER A 24 -2.69 18.73 12.69
N THR A 25 -2.92 19.28 13.88
CA THR A 25 -2.88 18.52 15.14
C THR A 25 -4.12 17.65 15.36
N GLY A 26 -5.00 17.53 14.36
CA GLY A 26 -6.20 16.70 14.44
C GLY A 26 -7.15 17.13 15.56
N SER A 27 -8.03 16.20 15.94
CA SER A 27 -8.93 16.31 17.09
C SER A 27 -8.42 15.40 18.20
N GLU A 28 -8.15 15.96 19.38
CA GLU A 28 -7.66 15.19 20.53
C GLU A 28 -8.62 14.07 20.94
N ASP A 29 -9.93 14.31 20.83
CA ASP A 29 -10.97 13.34 21.15
C ASP A 29 -10.97 12.17 20.15
N GLU A 30 -10.80 12.45 18.85
CA GLU A 30 -10.70 11.41 17.82
C GLU A 30 -9.42 10.58 17.99
N ASP A 31 -8.31 11.23 18.29
CA ASP A 31 -7.03 10.58 18.54
C ASP A 31 -7.09 9.69 19.78
N MET A 32 -7.74 10.16 20.87
CA MET A 32 -7.94 9.38 22.09
C MET A 32 -8.83 8.16 21.82
N ALA A 33 -9.91 8.33 21.05
CA ALA A 33 -10.80 7.22 20.68
C ALA A 33 -10.06 6.17 19.82
N LEU A 34 -9.26 6.63 18.84
CA LEU A 34 -8.44 5.76 18.01
C LEU A 34 -7.38 5.01 18.85
N ALA A 35 -6.69 5.71 19.76
CA ALA A 35 -5.69 5.12 20.64
C ALA A 35 -6.30 4.06 21.56
N CYS A 36 -7.48 4.33 22.14
CA CYS A 36 -8.24 3.36 22.94
C CYS A 36 -8.59 2.11 22.11
N LYS A 37 -9.10 2.30 20.88
CA LYS A 37 -9.40 1.19 19.95
C LYS A 37 -8.14 0.38 19.63
N MET A 38 -7.04 1.03 19.28
CA MET A 38 -5.77 0.36 18.96
C MET A 38 -5.22 -0.43 20.15
N ARG A 39 -5.28 0.13 21.36
CA ARG A 39 -4.87 -0.55 22.58
C ARG A 39 -5.73 -1.78 22.85
N TYR A 40 -7.06 -1.64 22.76
CA TYR A 40 -7.98 -2.77 22.92
C TYR A 40 -7.67 -3.89 21.92
N LEU A 41 -7.55 -3.54 20.63
CA LEU A 41 -7.24 -4.51 19.58
C LEU A 41 -5.90 -5.19 19.83
N SER A 42 -4.87 -4.47 20.28
CA SER A 42 -3.53 -5.05 20.52
C SER A 42 -3.51 -6.24 21.49
N THR A 43 -4.53 -6.36 22.35
CA THR A 43 -4.68 -7.47 23.29
C THR A 43 -5.36 -8.70 22.70
N LYS A 44 -5.92 -8.59 21.49
CA LYS A 44 -6.69 -9.65 20.85
C LYS A 44 -5.79 -10.60 20.06
N VAL A 45 -6.24 -11.85 19.99
CA VAL A 45 -5.64 -12.86 19.12
C VAL A 45 -6.30 -12.78 17.74
N ASN A 46 -5.51 -12.96 16.68
CA ASN A 46 -6.03 -13.05 15.32
C ASN A 46 -6.70 -14.42 15.12
N SER A 47 -8.04 -14.47 15.18
CA SER A 47 -8.82 -15.69 15.03
C SER A 47 -8.65 -16.34 13.65
N LEU A 48 -8.57 -15.55 12.58
CA LEU A 48 -8.39 -16.09 11.23
C LEU A 48 -7.02 -16.73 11.05
N LYS A 49 -5.97 -16.19 11.68
CA LYS A 49 -4.66 -16.83 11.72
C LYS A 49 -4.77 -18.24 12.33
N THR A 50 -5.37 -18.34 13.51
CA THR A 50 -5.58 -19.63 14.20
C THR A 50 -6.35 -20.59 13.30
N PHE A 51 -7.46 -20.14 12.72
CA PHE A 51 -8.29 -20.94 11.82
C PHE A 51 -7.52 -21.45 10.58
N VAL A 52 -6.73 -20.58 9.94
CA VAL A 52 -5.90 -20.93 8.78
C VAL A 52 -4.85 -21.98 9.13
N GLU A 53 -4.22 -21.86 10.31
CA GLU A 53 -3.18 -22.78 10.78
C GLU A 53 -3.76 -24.14 11.17
N GLU A 54 -4.89 -24.16 11.90
CA GLU A 54 -5.57 -25.38 12.33
C GLU A 54 -6.13 -26.18 11.15
N ASN A 55 -6.70 -25.50 10.16
CA ASN A 55 -7.28 -26.14 8.96
C ASN A 55 -6.26 -26.31 7.83
N CYS A 56 -5.00 -25.93 8.04
CA CYS A 56 -3.93 -26.02 7.03
C CYS A 56 -4.31 -25.38 5.68
N LEU A 57 -5.00 -24.23 5.71
CA LEU A 57 -5.58 -23.56 4.53
C LEU A 57 -4.56 -23.02 3.54
N ASP A 58 -3.29 -23.15 3.89
CA ASP A 58 -2.16 -22.70 3.12
C ASP A 58 -1.54 -23.81 2.24
N LYS A 59 -1.96 -25.06 2.45
CA LYS A 59 -1.52 -26.21 1.65
C LYS A 59 -2.16 -26.20 0.26
N LYS A 60 -1.45 -26.79 -0.71
CA LYS A 60 -1.94 -26.96 -2.09
C LYS A 60 -3.12 -27.94 -2.21
N SER A 61 -3.31 -28.80 -1.23
CA SER A 61 -4.39 -29.79 -1.20
C SER A 61 -5.78 -29.19 -0.96
N VAL A 62 -5.85 -27.94 -0.50
CA VAL A 62 -7.09 -27.25 -0.20
C VAL A 62 -7.74 -26.79 -1.49
N LYS A 63 -9.06 -26.96 -1.60
CA LYS A 63 -9.83 -26.60 -2.78
C LYS A 63 -10.10 -25.10 -2.78
N TRP A 64 -9.53 -24.45 -3.78
CA TRP A 64 -9.67 -23.01 -4.02
C TRP A 64 -10.10 -22.84 -5.47
N GLU A 65 -11.11 -22.00 -5.69
CA GLU A 65 -11.64 -21.70 -7.01
C GLU A 65 -11.31 -20.24 -7.36
N VAL A 66 -11.05 -19.95 -8.63
CA VAL A 66 -10.80 -18.57 -9.06
C VAL A 66 -12.10 -17.78 -8.91
N ALA A 67 -12.02 -16.61 -8.29
CA ALA A 67 -13.14 -15.70 -8.15
C ALA A 67 -13.67 -15.30 -9.53
N THR A 68 -14.98 -15.38 -9.70
CA THR A 68 -15.66 -14.85 -10.89
C THR A 68 -15.92 -13.36 -10.72
N ASP A 69 -16.23 -12.67 -11.82
CA ASP A 69 -16.64 -11.26 -11.78
C ASP A 69 -17.90 -11.04 -10.92
N SER A 70 -18.68 -12.10 -10.67
CA SER A 70 -19.86 -12.12 -9.81
C SER A 70 -19.55 -12.31 -8.32
N LEU A 71 -18.28 -12.24 -7.89
CA LEU A 71 -17.94 -12.34 -6.47
C LEU A 71 -18.64 -11.23 -5.68
N GLU A 72 -19.66 -11.62 -4.92
CA GLU A 72 -20.31 -10.74 -3.96
C GLU A 72 -19.33 -10.41 -2.84
N PHE A 73 -19.14 -9.12 -2.59
CA PHE A 73 -18.22 -8.60 -1.59
C PHE A 73 -18.91 -7.43 -0.90
N PRO A 74 -18.75 -7.25 0.43
CA PRO A 74 -19.49 -6.23 1.16
C PRO A 74 -19.19 -4.84 0.61
N ASN A 75 -20.25 -4.06 0.45
CA ASN A 75 -20.15 -2.66 0.09
C ASN A 75 -19.75 -1.85 1.34
N ILE A 76 -18.46 -1.61 1.49
CA ILE A 76 -17.89 -0.82 2.59
C ILE A 76 -17.42 0.53 2.07
N SER A 77 -17.66 1.59 2.84
CA SER A 77 -17.25 2.94 2.45
C SER A 77 -15.73 3.11 2.55
N GLU A 78 -15.15 4.07 1.82
CA GLU A 78 -13.72 4.39 1.98
C GLU A 78 -13.37 4.77 3.43
N ASN A 79 -14.31 5.39 4.15
CA ASN A 79 -14.13 5.73 5.56
C ASN A 79 -14.07 4.47 6.44
N ASP A 80 -14.85 3.44 6.15
CA ASP A 80 -14.78 2.15 6.86
C ASP A 80 -13.45 1.46 6.62
N ILE A 81 -12.94 1.51 5.38
CA ILE A 81 -11.61 0.98 5.06
C ILE A 81 -10.53 1.79 5.79
N ARG A 82 -10.66 3.11 5.89
CA ARG A 82 -9.75 3.98 6.67
C ARG A 82 -9.76 3.62 8.16
N ASN A 83 -10.93 3.32 8.70
CA ASN A 83 -11.10 2.88 10.08
C ASN A 83 -10.50 1.48 10.33
N LEU A 84 -10.55 0.62 9.30
CA LEU A 84 -9.95 -0.71 9.29
C LEU A 84 -8.42 -0.67 9.21
N THR A 85 -7.87 0.24 8.41
CA THR A 85 -6.41 0.43 8.25
C THR A 85 -5.78 1.24 9.38
N CYS A 86 -6.58 1.82 10.27
CA CYS A 86 -6.16 2.78 11.28
C CYS A 86 -5.39 3.97 10.67
N GLY A 87 -5.82 4.43 9.48
CA GLY A 87 -5.25 5.62 8.82
C GLY A 87 -5.09 5.50 7.31
N VAL A 88 -4.76 6.62 6.68
CA VAL A 88 -4.76 6.76 5.20
C VAL A 88 -3.53 6.20 4.51
N TYR A 89 -2.43 5.94 5.24
CA TYR A 89 -1.17 5.55 4.63
C TYR A 89 -1.30 4.24 3.84
N GLN A 90 -1.96 3.22 4.40
CA GLN A 90 -2.14 1.94 3.71
C GLN A 90 -3.01 2.09 2.46
N LEU A 91 -4.06 2.93 2.53
CA LEU A 91 -4.95 3.22 1.41
C LEU A 91 -4.22 3.81 0.20
N LYS A 92 -3.30 4.75 0.45
CA LYS A 92 -2.49 5.37 -0.61
C LYS A 92 -1.59 4.38 -1.34
N LEU A 93 -1.24 3.25 -0.71
CA LEU A 93 -0.43 2.21 -1.32
C LEU A 93 -1.28 1.17 -2.09
N CYS A 94 -2.59 1.11 -1.85
CA CYS A 94 -3.46 0.07 -2.43
C CYS A 94 -3.36 -0.05 -3.96
N PRO A 95 -3.38 1.06 -4.75
CA PRO A 95 -3.26 0.96 -6.20
C PRO A 95 -1.97 0.25 -6.65
N SER A 96 -0.83 0.57 -6.04
CA SER A 96 0.45 -0.05 -6.40
C SER A 96 0.51 -1.55 -6.14
N TYR A 97 -0.22 -2.03 -5.14
CA TYR A 97 -0.26 -3.45 -4.80
C TYR A 97 -1.28 -4.23 -5.62
N ILE A 98 -2.34 -3.58 -6.11
CA ILE A 98 -3.34 -4.26 -6.95
C ILE A 98 -2.93 -4.35 -8.41
N GLN A 99 -1.91 -3.59 -8.82
CA GLN A 99 -1.41 -3.61 -10.20
C GLN A 99 -1.05 -5.03 -10.67
N GLU A 100 -0.40 -5.83 -9.83
CA GLU A 100 -0.10 -7.25 -10.14
C GLU A 100 -1.36 -8.07 -10.46
N TYR A 101 -2.46 -7.81 -9.75
CA TYR A 101 -3.75 -8.46 -10.03
C TYR A 101 -4.35 -7.97 -11.35
N LEU A 102 -4.22 -6.67 -11.66
CA LEU A 102 -4.72 -6.09 -12.91
C LEU A 102 -3.93 -6.57 -14.15
N GLU A 103 -2.64 -6.81 -13.98
CA GLU A 103 -1.75 -7.36 -15.01
C GLU A 103 -2.02 -8.86 -15.27
N GLY A 104 -2.81 -9.52 -14.41
CA GLY A 104 -3.18 -10.93 -14.53
C GLY A 104 -2.16 -11.89 -13.90
N ASP A 105 -1.20 -11.38 -13.14
CA ASP A 105 -0.17 -12.19 -12.47
C ASP A 105 -0.68 -12.87 -11.20
N VAL A 106 -1.84 -12.43 -10.68
CA VAL A 106 -2.40 -12.87 -9.40
C VAL A 106 -3.88 -13.15 -9.54
N ASP A 107 -4.32 -14.31 -9.04
CA ASP A 107 -5.73 -14.64 -8.88
C ASP A 107 -6.23 -14.36 -7.46
N ILE A 108 -7.48 -13.88 -7.37
CA ILE A 108 -8.25 -13.92 -6.12
C ILE A 108 -8.97 -15.27 -6.08
N LEU A 109 -8.73 -16.03 -5.02
CA LEU A 109 -9.28 -17.38 -4.88
C LEU A 109 -10.34 -17.42 -3.79
N VAL A 110 -11.45 -18.10 -4.03
CA VAL A 110 -12.57 -18.31 -3.10
C VAL A 110 -12.51 -19.74 -2.56
N HIS A 111 -12.81 -19.92 -1.26
CA HIS A 111 -12.90 -21.26 -0.68
C HIS A 111 -14.22 -21.93 -1.04
N SER A 112 -14.18 -23.19 -1.48
CA SER A 112 -15.39 -23.90 -1.92
C SER A 112 -16.35 -24.25 -0.78
N GLU A 113 -15.83 -24.51 0.43
CA GLU A 113 -16.63 -24.97 1.59
C GLU A 113 -16.88 -23.87 2.64
N PHE A 114 -16.07 -22.80 2.64
CA PHE A 114 -16.14 -21.74 3.64
C PHE A 114 -16.57 -20.48 2.93
N HIS A 115 -17.88 -20.24 2.89
CA HIS A 115 -18.44 -19.05 2.26
C HIS A 115 -17.87 -17.78 2.88
N GLY A 116 -17.61 -16.77 2.03
CA GLY A 116 -17.04 -15.50 2.47
C GLY A 116 -15.56 -15.59 2.86
N LEU A 117 -14.83 -16.64 2.46
CA LEU A 117 -13.39 -16.75 2.65
C LEU A 117 -12.64 -16.69 1.32
N ILE A 118 -11.74 -15.73 1.20
CA ILE A 118 -10.84 -15.60 0.04
C ILE A 118 -9.38 -15.74 0.44
N ARG A 119 -8.56 -16.09 -0.55
CA ARG A 119 -7.11 -16.20 -0.48
C ARG A 119 -6.46 -15.53 -1.67
N VAL A 120 -5.43 -14.74 -1.43
CA VAL A 120 -4.68 -14.03 -2.47
C VAL A 120 -3.18 -14.14 -2.20
N LYS A 121 -2.36 -14.14 -3.24
CA LYS A 121 -0.91 -14.17 -3.15
C LYS A 121 -0.32 -12.94 -3.83
N LEU A 122 0.21 -11.99 -3.05
CA LEU A 122 0.76 -10.73 -3.58
C LEU A 122 2.28 -10.65 -3.40
N GLN A 123 2.99 -9.96 -4.30
CA GLN A 123 4.43 -9.71 -4.17
C GLN A 123 4.73 -8.75 -3.02
N SER A 124 5.91 -8.92 -2.45
CA SER A 124 6.53 -7.98 -1.55
C SER A 124 7.15 -6.82 -2.35
N ARG A 125 6.70 -5.59 -2.10
CA ARG A 125 7.34 -4.37 -2.64
C ARG A 125 8.80 -4.17 -2.22
N HIS A 126 9.23 -4.84 -1.16
CA HIS A 126 10.59 -4.70 -0.62
C HIS A 126 11.55 -5.74 -1.16
N VAL A 127 11.04 -6.84 -1.71
CA VAL A 127 11.84 -8.01 -2.12
C VAL A 127 11.09 -8.72 -3.24
N SER A 128 11.58 -8.57 -4.47
CA SER A 128 10.95 -9.14 -5.68
C SER A 128 10.88 -10.68 -5.66
N SER A 129 11.76 -11.37 -4.94
CA SER A 129 11.72 -12.83 -4.84
C SER A 129 10.68 -13.36 -3.85
N ARG A 130 9.94 -12.49 -3.15
CA ARG A 130 9.05 -12.87 -2.06
C ARG A 130 7.61 -12.50 -2.32
N GLN A 131 6.74 -13.49 -2.19
CA GLN A 131 5.29 -13.30 -2.18
C GLN A 131 4.70 -13.64 -0.82
N TYR A 132 3.62 -12.96 -0.44
CA TYR A 132 2.87 -13.20 0.79
C TYR A 132 1.49 -13.73 0.47
N LEU A 133 1.15 -14.85 1.11
CA LEU A 133 -0.21 -15.37 1.12
C LEU A 133 -1.02 -14.61 2.17
N LEU A 134 -2.24 -14.23 1.79
CA LEU A 134 -3.20 -13.57 2.67
C LEU A 134 -4.59 -14.18 2.52
N TRP A 135 -5.39 -14.02 3.57
CA TRP A 135 -6.77 -14.45 3.66
C TRP A 135 -7.62 -13.32 4.22
N ILE A 136 -8.82 -13.20 3.67
CA ILE A 136 -9.84 -12.25 4.14
C ILE A 136 -11.13 -13.03 4.30
N GLN A 137 -11.75 -12.88 5.47
CA GLN A 137 -13.06 -13.39 5.77
C GLN A 137 -14.05 -12.22 5.80
N PHE A 138 -15.20 -12.42 5.19
CA PHE A 138 -16.26 -11.42 5.07
C PHE A 138 -17.63 -12.08 5.08
N SER A 139 -18.64 -11.28 5.36
CA SER A 139 -20.05 -11.59 5.15
C SER A 139 -20.61 -10.68 4.04
N GLU A 140 -21.90 -10.78 3.75
CA GLU A 140 -22.58 -9.89 2.81
C GLU A 140 -22.44 -8.40 3.18
N SER A 141 -22.27 -8.09 4.48
CA SER A 141 -22.31 -6.71 4.98
C SER A 141 -20.97 -6.18 5.52
N GLU A 142 -20.02 -7.04 5.91
CA GLU A 142 -18.81 -6.59 6.58
C GLU A 142 -17.58 -7.49 6.35
N ILE A 143 -16.40 -6.91 6.59
CA ILE A 143 -15.15 -7.66 6.71
C ILE A 143 -15.02 -8.14 8.16
N THR A 144 -15.00 -9.45 8.35
CA THR A 144 -15.04 -10.06 9.70
C THR A 144 -13.66 -10.39 10.24
N ALA A 145 -12.71 -10.80 9.38
CA ALA A 145 -11.35 -11.09 9.80
C ALA A 145 -10.34 -11.05 8.64
N TRP A 146 -9.05 -10.90 8.96
CA TRP A 146 -7.96 -10.93 7.98
C TRP A 146 -6.70 -11.54 8.56
N TYR A 147 -5.89 -12.14 7.69
CA TYR A 147 -4.56 -12.62 8.05
C TYR A 147 -3.65 -12.57 6.83
N CYS A 148 -2.43 -12.07 7.00
CA CYS A 148 -1.39 -12.11 5.99
C CYS A 148 -0.09 -12.63 6.59
N ARG A 149 0.67 -13.42 5.82
CA ARG A 149 1.97 -13.95 6.25
C ARG A 149 3.10 -12.91 6.26
N CYS A 150 2.82 -11.66 5.92
CA CYS A 150 3.81 -10.60 6.05
C CYS A 150 4.09 -10.28 7.52
N ARG A 151 5.21 -9.58 7.80
CA ARG A 151 5.64 -9.26 9.17
C ARG A 151 4.57 -8.54 10.01
N ALA A 152 3.69 -7.76 9.36
CA ALA A 152 2.61 -7.05 10.02
C ALA A 152 1.25 -7.75 9.94
N GLY A 153 1.11 -8.78 9.11
CA GLY A 153 -0.20 -9.32 8.71
C GLY A 153 -0.89 -10.20 9.75
N ALA A 154 -0.18 -10.60 10.81
CA ALA A 154 -0.75 -11.30 11.96
C ALA A 154 -1.35 -10.34 13.00
N ARG A 155 -1.10 -9.02 12.89
CA ARG A 155 -1.61 -8.04 13.85
C ARG A 155 -3.13 -7.88 13.66
N VAL A 156 -3.78 -7.57 14.75
CA VAL A 156 -5.20 -7.21 14.85
C VAL A 156 -5.43 -5.70 14.93
N VAL A 157 -4.35 -4.94 15.17
CA VAL A 157 -4.35 -3.47 15.09
C VAL A 157 -4.08 -3.05 13.66
N GLY A 158 -5.11 -2.55 12.99
CA GLY A 158 -5.02 -2.18 11.59
C GLY A 158 -4.84 -3.38 10.65
N VAL A 159 -4.65 -3.10 9.36
CA VAL A 159 -4.29 -4.08 8.34
C VAL A 159 -2.93 -3.76 7.73
N CYS A 160 -2.26 -4.77 7.16
CA CYS A 160 -1.09 -4.53 6.33
C CYS A 160 -1.50 -4.02 4.94
N SER A 161 -0.57 -3.42 4.21
CA SER A 161 -0.78 -2.94 2.84
C SER A 161 -1.35 -4.02 1.90
N HIS A 162 -0.88 -5.27 2.00
CA HIS A 162 -1.37 -6.37 1.16
C HIS A 162 -2.88 -6.63 1.37
N VAL A 163 -3.32 -6.70 2.62
CA VAL A 163 -4.74 -6.90 2.95
C VAL A 163 -5.55 -5.66 2.56
N ALA A 164 -5.05 -4.46 2.87
CA ALA A 164 -5.70 -3.22 2.52
C ALA A 164 -5.95 -3.09 1.00
N ALA A 165 -4.98 -3.48 0.18
CA ALA A 165 -5.07 -3.42 -1.27
C ALA A 165 -6.19 -4.29 -1.83
N VAL A 166 -6.28 -5.54 -1.38
CA VAL A 166 -7.34 -6.47 -1.82
C VAL A 166 -8.72 -5.98 -1.36
N ILE A 167 -8.86 -5.55 -0.10
CA ILE A 167 -10.13 -5.02 0.42
C ILE A 167 -10.55 -3.77 -0.36
N TRP A 168 -9.64 -2.82 -0.55
CA TRP A 168 -9.91 -1.59 -1.28
C TRP A 168 -10.30 -1.86 -2.73
N PHE A 169 -9.61 -2.79 -3.40
CA PHE A 169 -9.96 -3.14 -4.78
C PHE A 169 -11.35 -3.78 -4.87
N LEU A 170 -11.64 -4.77 -4.03
CA LEU A 170 -12.93 -5.46 -4.07
C LEU A 170 -14.11 -4.57 -3.65
N ALA A 171 -13.90 -3.63 -2.73
CA ALA A 171 -14.96 -2.74 -2.26
C ALA A 171 -15.14 -1.49 -3.15
N VAL A 172 -14.04 -0.92 -3.66
CA VAL A 172 -14.04 0.40 -4.31
C VAL A 172 -13.40 0.31 -5.70
N GLY A 173 -12.16 -0.16 -5.80
CA GLY A 173 -11.36 -0.09 -7.02
C GLY A 173 -12.01 -0.77 -8.23
N ARG A 174 -12.60 -1.96 -8.06
CA ARG A 174 -13.21 -2.73 -9.16
C ARG A 174 -14.38 -2.00 -9.83
N HIS A 175 -15.03 -1.08 -9.11
CA HIS A 175 -16.15 -0.27 -9.61
C HIS A 175 -15.68 1.00 -10.35
N ASN A 176 -14.39 1.34 -10.27
CA ASN A 176 -13.80 2.51 -10.90
C ASN A 176 -12.40 2.19 -11.45
N ARG A 177 -12.33 1.21 -12.39
CA ARG A 177 -11.05 0.73 -12.94
C ARG A 177 -10.24 1.84 -13.63
N GLU A 178 -10.89 2.81 -14.25
CA GLU A 178 -10.22 3.93 -14.92
C GLU A 178 -9.40 4.77 -13.91
N ALA A 179 -9.88 4.94 -12.68
CA ALA A 179 -9.16 5.65 -11.63
C ALA A 179 -7.94 4.91 -11.06
N ILE A 180 -7.79 3.61 -11.32
CA ILE A 180 -6.62 2.84 -10.86
C ILE A 180 -5.41 3.04 -11.79
N SER A 181 -5.66 3.37 -13.06
CA SER A 181 -4.63 3.44 -14.12
C SER A 181 -3.59 4.56 -13.98
N SER A 182 -3.72 5.46 -12.99
CA SER A 182 -2.89 6.65 -12.89
C SER A 182 -1.69 6.54 -11.95
N ILE A 183 -1.13 5.34 -11.72
CA ILE A 183 0.20 5.27 -11.08
C ILE A 183 1.17 5.91 -12.06
N GLN A 184 1.58 7.14 -11.75
CA GLN A 184 2.52 7.90 -12.55
C GLN A 184 3.81 7.07 -12.68
N ASP A 185 4.10 6.62 -13.90
CA ASP A 185 5.32 5.90 -14.19
C ASP A 185 6.49 6.88 -14.05
N TRP A 186 7.22 6.74 -12.94
CA TRP A 186 8.40 7.57 -12.70
C TRP A 186 9.63 7.07 -13.46
N SER A 187 9.58 5.87 -14.07
CA SER A 187 10.72 5.29 -14.78
C SER A 187 11.16 6.16 -15.95
N GLU A 188 10.24 6.86 -16.60
CA GLU A 188 10.53 7.84 -17.66
C GLU A 188 11.38 9.02 -17.17
N PHE A 189 11.37 9.31 -15.86
CA PHE A 189 12.11 10.40 -15.24
C PHE A 189 13.40 9.95 -14.55
N VAL A 190 13.69 8.65 -14.52
CA VAL A 190 14.90 8.09 -13.92
C VAL A 190 15.91 7.81 -15.03
N THR A 191 16.92 8.67 -15.15
CA THR A 191 18.09 8.42 -16.00
C THR A 191 19.05 7.44 -15.33
N GLU A 192 19.61 6.52 -16.10
CA GLU A 192 20.56 5.52 -15.63
C GLU A 192 21.83 6.20 -15.08
N ALA A 193 22.18 5.93 -13.82
CA ALA A 193 23.31 6.57 -13.13
C ALA A 193 24.69 6.24 -13.73
N ALA A 194 24.75 5.27 -14.66
CA ALA A 194 25.96 4.95 -15.41
C ALA A 194 26.20 5.89 -16.61
N VAL A 195 25.21 6.68 -17.00
CA VAL A 195 25.35 7.70 -18.05
C VAL A 195 25.87 8.98 -17.40
N ILE A 196 27.19 9.05 -17.26
CA ILE A 196 27.88 10.31 -16.97
C ILE A 196 28.03 11.01 -18.32
N ASP A 197 27.50 12.22 -18.46
CA ASP A 197 27.78 13.07 -19.61
C ASP A 197 29.25 13.50 -19.53
N GLU A 198 30.13 12.83 -20.28
CA GLU A 198 31.58 13.10 -20.31
C GLU A 198 31.93 14.39 -21.08
N SER A 199 30.99 15.32 -21.31
CA SER A 199 31.17 16.43 -22.25
C SER A 199 31.61 17.78 -21.66
N GLU A 200 32.05 17.89 -20.41
CA GLU A 200 32.62 19.15 -19.89
C GLU A 200 33.84 18.94 -18.97
N ASP A 201 34.95 18.47 -19.54
CA ASP A 201 36.30 18.83 -19.08
C ASP A 201 37.05 19.48 -20.26
N SER A 202 36.66 20.73 -20.57
CA SER A 202 37.44 21.59 -21.47
C SER A 202 38.57 22.22 -20.66
N ASP A 203 39.73 21.58 -20.73
CA ASP A 203 41.02 22.04 -20.20
C ASP A 203 41.39 23.41 -20.77
N ASP A 204 41.19 24.48 -19.97
CA ASP A 204 41.55 25.85 -20.33
C ASP A 204 43.07 26.02 -20.18
N SER A 205 43.79 25.66 -21.24
CA SER A 205 45.22 25.91 -21.35
C SER A 205 45.45 27.36 -21.76
N GLU A 206 45.69 28.22 -20.76
CA GLU A 206 46.16 29.60 -20.94
C GLU A 206 47.45 29.60 -21.77
N VAL A 207 47.40 30.20 -22.96
CA VAL A 207 48.56 30.47 -23.81
C VAL A 207 49.00 31.92 -23.57
N GLU A 208 50.26 32.08 -23.17
CA GLU A 208 50.93 33.36 -22.93
C GLU A 208 50.98 34.26 -24.16
N GLU A 209 50.79 35.58 -23.97
CA GLU A 209 51.50 36.63 -24.71
C GLU A 209 51.72 37.88 -23.84
#